data_AF-A0A3C1TK19-F1
#
_entry.id   AF-A0A3C1TK19-F1
#
_cell.length_a   1.000
_cell.length_b   1.000
_cell.length_c   1.000
_cell.angle_alpha   90.00
_cell.angle_beta   90.00
_cell.angle_gamma   90.00
#
_symmetry.space_group_name_H-M   'P 1'
#
loop_
_entity.id
_entity.type
_entity.pdbx_description
1 polymer ?
#
loop_
_entity_poly.entity_id
_entity_poly.type
_entity_poly.pdbx_seq_one_letter_code
_entity_poly.pdbx_strand_id
1 'polypeptide(L)'
;GKEVNAYLEQQSALSSQPSVGLEKWTLIQDVLQKLEQPTYYISTWQYQITFSLVPLGEVIRSHTDPIEALNDFYTTYNRIGVISKEKSEAVRVLQKRMQRTENYLEEAFQKLVTVDGDVKNEEIGHILMANLHQIPERAERVTLFDFYRDRDIDIKLKSDLSPQRNAETYYRKAKNERIEIDKLHENIALREGELEDLKNHLQEIEAFESLKLLRKYLKNNSLLADAPILSPTQLFKHTEFEGYVILIGKNAKNNDLLTKKYAYKEDLWLHARDVSGSHVVIKYKAGRKIPNSVIERAAQLAAWYSKRRTETLCPVIVTPKKFVRKPKGLPEGEVVLDKEDVVMVEPRGL
;
A
#
# COMPACT_ATOMS: atom_id res chain seq x y z
N GLY A 1 13.45 35.63 -18.81
CA GLY A 1 12.18 35.93 -19.54
C GLY A 1 10.98 35.54 -18.71
N LYS A 2 10.84 34.23 -18.42
CA LYS A 2 9.88 33.73 -17.44
C LYS A 2 10.14 34.30 -16.03
N GLU A 3 11.41 34.48 -15.64
CA GLU A 3 11.77 35.07 -14.34
C GLU A 3 11.31 36.52 -14.22
N VAL A 4 11.47 37.30 -15.28
CA VAL A 4 11.08 38.72 -15.31
C VAL A 4 9.57 38.87 -15.24
N ASN A 5 8.81 38.02 -15.94
CA ASN A 5 7.34 38.01 -15.83
C ASN A 5 6.89 37.61 -14.42
N ALA A 6 7.49 36.57 -13.84
CA ALA A 6 7.19 36.14 -12.47
C ALA A 6 7.52 37.24 -11.44
N TYR A 7 8.61 37.98 -11.64
CA TYR A 7 8.97 39.12 -10.80
C TYR A 7 7.95 40.26 -10.91
N LEU A 8 7.51 40.60 -12.12
CA LEU A 8 6.49 41.63 -12.35
C LEU A 8 5.14 41.24 -11.72
N GLU A 9 4.76 39.97 -11.80
CA GLU A 9 3.56 39.44 -11.13
C GLU A 9 3.67 39.51 -9.60
N GLN A 10 4.84 39.17 -9.04
CA GLN A 10 5.08 39.25 -7.59
C GLN A 10 5.04 40.71 -7.08
N GLN A 11 5.64 41.65 -7.82
CA GLN A 11 5.59 43.08 -7.49
C GLN A 11 4.16 43.65 -7.61
N SER A 12 3.41 43.24 -8.64
CA SER A 12 2.01 43.66 -8.82
C SER A 12 1.06 43.09 -7.76
N ALA A 13 1.39 41.94 -7.15
CA ALA A 13 0.62 41.35 -6.05
C ALA A 13 0.90 42.02 -4.69
N LEU A 14 2.08 42.60 -4.50
CA LEU A 14 2.48 43.34 -3.29
C LEU A 14 1.88 44.75 -3.25
N SER A 15 1.70 45.39 -4.40
CA SER A 15 0.90 46.62 -4.53
C SER A 15 -0.58 46.28 -4.43
N SER A 16 -1.20 46.43 -3.26
CA SER A 16 -2.58 46.00 -2.94
C SER A 16 -3.71 46.78 -3.65
N GLN A 17 -3.51 47.25 -4.89
CA GLN A 17 -4.52 47.86 -5.74
C GLN A 17 -4.45 47.28 -7.17
N PRO A 18 -5.58 47.11 -7.87
CA PRO A 18 -5.58 46.66 -9.26
C PRO A 18 -4.86 47.70 -10.12
N SER A 19 -3.61 47.41 -10.50
CA SER A 19 -2.75 48.37 -11.18
C SER A 19 -3.38 48.82 -12.50
N VAL A 20 -3.76 50.10 -12.58
CA VAL A 20 -4.20 50.75 -13.81
C VAL A 20 -3.05 50.67 -14.82
N GLY A 21 -3.33 50.54 -16.13
CA GLY A 21 -2.31 50.29 -17.16
C GLY A 21 -1.08 51.21 -17.15
N LEU A 22 -1.19 52.42 -16.58
CA LEU A 22 -0.07 53.34 -16.36
C LEU A 22 0.95 52.83 -15.32
N GLU A 23 0.50 52.24 -14.21
CA GLU A 23 1.38 51.75 -13.13
C GLU A 23 2.18 50.52 -13.58
N LYS A 24 1.55 49.67 -14.39
CA LYS A 24 2.20 48.51 -15.01
C LYS A 24 3.26 48.94 -16.03
N TRP A 25 3.00 50.01 -16.78
CA TRP A 25 3.98 50.59 -17.71
C TRP A 25 5.18 51.18 -16.98
N THR A 26 4.96 51.92 -15.89
CA THR A 26 6.05 52.44 -15.05
C THR A 26 6.89 51.32 -14.46
N LEU A 27 6.28 50.23 -13.99
CA LEU A 27 7.00 49.06 -13.46
C LEU A 27 7.88 48.39 -14.54
N ILE A 28 7.38 48.29 -15.78
CA ILE A 28 8.14 47.75 -16.92
C ILE A 28 9.32 48.68 -17.26
N GLN A 29 9.12 49.99 -17.27
CA GLN A 29 10.20 50.96 -17.51
C GLN A 29 11.28 50.89 -16.43
N ASP A 30 10.88 50.74 -15.17
CA ASP A 30 11.80 50.59 -14.03
C ASP A 30 12.65 49.32 -14.14
N VAL A 31 12.03 48.22 -14.58
CA VAL A 31 12.74 46.96 -14.87
C VAL A 31 13.68 47.11 -16.06
N LEU A 32 13.25 47.78 -17.14
CA LEU A 32 14.10 48.03 -18.31
C LEU A 32 15.34 48.87 -17.91
N GLN A 33 15.16 49.92 -17.10
CA GLN A 33 16.26 50.74 -16.62
C GLN A 33 17.25 49.93 -15.76
N LYS A 34 16.75 49.02 -14.92
CA LYS A 34 17.61 48.08 -14.16
C LYS A 34 18.37 47.10 -15.06
N LEU A 35 17.84 46.77 -16.24
CA LEU A 35 18.50 45.89 -17.21
C LEU A 35 19.58 46.61 -18.03
N GLU A 36 19.57 47.94 -18.10
CA GLU A 36 20.62 48.74 -18.76
C GLU A 36 21.94 48.75 -17.95
N GLN A 37 21.86 48.61 -16.62
CA GLN A 37 23.01 48.39 -15.73
C GLN A 37 22.81 47.11 -14.91
N PRO A 38 23.04 45.94 -15.53
CA PRO A 38 22.60 44.67 -14.98
C PRO A 38 23.33 44.35 -13.68
N THR A 39 22.56 44.17 -12.61
CA THR A 39 23.02 43.44 -11.43
C THR A 39 22.57 41.99 -11.58
N TYR A 40 23.50 41.06 -11.39
CA TYR A 40 23.25 39.63 -11.51
C TYR A 40 22.94 39.05 -10.13
N TYR A 41 21.79 38.41 -9.98
CA TYR A 41 21.32 37.82 -8.73
C TYR A 41 21.37 36.30 -8.80
N ILE A 42 21.88 35.69 -7.73
CA ILE A 42 21.77 34.26 -7.48
C ILE A 42 20.75 34.09 -6.36
N SER A 43 19.64 33.44 -6.66
CA SER A 43 18.52 33.28 -5.74
C SER A 43 18.01 31.85 -5.64
N THR A 44 17.30 31.54 -4.55
CA THR A 44 16.48 30.33 -4.46
C THR A 44 15.05 30.65 -4.92
N TRP A 45 14.56 29.89 -5.89
CA TRP A 45 13.19 29.99 -6.35
C TRP A 45 12.67 28.59 -6.68
N GLN A 46 11.51 28.23 -6.10
CA GLN A 46 10.93 26.88 -6.23
C GLN A 46 11.93 25.74 -5.96
N TYR A 47 12.75 25.90 -4.90
CA TYR A 47 13.81 24.94 -4.51
C TYR A 47 14.95 24.77 -5.52
N GLN A 48 15.06 25.65 -6.51
CA GLN A 48 16.17 25.66 -7.48
C GLN A 48 17.00 26.94 -7.38
N ILE A 49 18.31 26.78 -7.56
CA ILE A 49 19.23 27.91 -7.70
C ILE A 49 18.99 28.52 -9.08
N THR A 50 18.60 29.78 -9.08
CA THR A 50 18.24 30.52 -10.29
C THR A 50 19.20 31.69 -10.48
N PHE A 51 19.65 31.88 -11.72
CA PHE A 51 20.42 33.04 -12.14
C PHE A 51 19.47 34.05 -12.77
N SER A 52 19.38 35.24 -12.18
CA SER A 52 18.37 36.23 -12.58
C SER A 52 18.98 37.62 -12.68
N LEU A 53 18.44 38.45 -13.57
CA LEU A 53 18.78 39.88 -13.69
C LEU A 53 17.88 40.76 -12.82
N VAL A 54 16.92 40.15 -12.13
CA VAL A 54 16.01 40.80 -11.19
C VAL A 54 16.02 40.02 -9.87
N PRO A 55 15.79 40.68 -8.72
CA PRO A 55 15.75 40.01 -7.42
C PRO A 55 14.47 39.18 -7.27
N LEU A 56 14.48 37.96 -7.81
CA LEU A 56 13.37 37.00 -7.80
C LEU A 56 13.62 35.93 -6.73
N GLY A 57 12.62 35.65 -5.89
CA GLY A 57 12.76 34.66 -4.80
C GLY A 57 13.63 35.17 -3.65
N GLU A 58 14.26 34.26 -2.91
CA GLU A 58 15.18 34.63 -1.82
C GLU A 58 16.58 34.86 -2.41
N VAL A 59 17.04 36.12 -2.37
CA VAL A 59 18.35 36.50 -2.90
C VAL A 59 19.45 36.00 -1.97
N ILE A 60 20.34 35.18 -2.50
CA ILE A 60 21.49 34.64 -1.78
C ILE A 60 22.68 35.60 -1.91
N ARG A 61 22.97 36.03 -3.15
CA ARG A 61 24.08 36.92 -3.51
C ARG A 61 23.76 37.74 -4.76
N SER A 62 24.48 38.85 -4.93
CA SER A 62 24.39 39.74 -6.09
C SER A 62 25.79 40.15 -6.57
N HIS A 63 25.94 40.33 -7.88
CA HIS A 63 27.20 40.63 -8.55
C HIS A 63 27.01 41.71 -9.62
N THR A 64 28.04 42.49 -9.91
CA THR A 64 28.05 43.48 -10.99
C THR A 64 28.84 43.01 -12.21
N ASP A 65 29.78 42.08 -12.02
CA ASP A 65 30.54 41.46 -13.11
C ASP A 65 29.87 40.16 -13.60
N PRO A 66 29.61 40.01 -14.91
CA PRO A 66 28.93 38.82 -15.44
C PRO A 66 29.73 37.52 -15.29
N ILE A 67 31.06 37.58 -15.36
CA ILE A 67 31.92 36.39 -15.31
C ILE A 67 32.00 35.87 -13.87
N GLU A 68 32.18 36.78 -12.90
CA GLU A 68 32.14 36.45 -11.48
C GLU A 68 30.77 35.87 -11.09
N ALA A 69 29.70 36.51 -11.53
CA ALA A 69 28.33 36.05 -11.28
C ALA A 69 28.08 34.64 -11.85
N LEU A 70 28.55 34.36 -13.06
CA LEU A 70 28.36 33.06 -13.72
C LEU A 70 29.18 31.95 -13.03
N ASN A 71 30.42 32.26 -12.61
CA ASN A 71 31.27 31.31 -11.88
C ASN A 71 30.70 30.99 -10.49
N ASP A 72 30.21 32.00 -9.76
CA ASP A 72 29.56 31.81 -8.47
C ASP A 72 28.23 31.05 -8.61
N PHE A 73 27.44 31.37 -9.64
CA PHE A 73 26.24 30.60 -9.97
C PHE A 73 26.59 29.15 -10.27
N TYR A 74 27.59 28.88 -11.12
CA TYR A 74 27.97 27.52 -11.49
C TYR A 74 28.45 26.70 -10.28
N THR A 75 29.27 27.29 -9.42
CA THR A 75 29.75 26.62 -8.20
C THR A 75 28.62 26.38 -7.20
N THR A 76 27.74 27.37 -7.02
CA THR A 76 26.55 27.27 -6.14
C THR A 76 25.53 26.27 -6.68
N TYR A 77 25.26 26.31 -7.98
CA TYR A 77 24.35 25.40 -8.68
C TYR A 77 24.87 23.96 -8.65
N ASN A 78 26.16 23.73 -8.85
CA ASN A 78 26.72 22.37 -8.73
C ASN A 78 26.72 21.84 -7.30
N ARG A 79 26.99 22.71 -6.32
CA ARG A 79 27.01 22.32 -4.90
C ARG A 79 25.62 22.05 -4.35
N ILE A 80 24.65 22.91 -4.67
CA ILE A 80 23.28 22.87 -4.13
C ILE A 80 22.35 22.07 -5.04
N GLY A 81 22.49 22.18 -6.36
CA GLY A 81 21.57 21.59 -7.33
C GLY A 81 21.56 20.07 -7.31
N VAL A 82 22.70 19.41 -7.09
CA VAL A 82 22.73 17.94 -7.03
C VAL A 82 22.04 17.43 -5.75
N ILE A 83 22.32 18.07 -4.60
CA ILE A 83 21.68 17.71 -3.32
C ILE A 83 20.19 18.02 -3.36
N SER A 84 19.82 19.22 -3.81
CA SER A 84 18.42 19.64 -3.94
C SER A 84 17.65 18.70 -4.86
N LYS A 85 18.25 18.28 -5.99
CA LYS A 85 17.64 17.33 -6.91
C LYS A 85 17.40 15.96 -6.25
N GLU A 86 18.40 15.38 -5.59
CA GLU A 86 18.22 14.09 -4.89
C GLU A 86 17.22 14.19 -3.74
N LYS A 87 17.22 15.28 -2.98
CA LYS A 87 16.19 15.55 -1.95
C LYS A 87 14.80 15.59 -2.57
N SER A 88 14.62 16.36 -3.65
CA SER A 88 13.32 16.51 -4.31
C SER A 88 12.78 15.17 -4.82
N GLU A 89 13.65 14.28 -5.31
CA GLU A 89 13.27 12.93 -5.74
C GLU A 89 12.85 12.07 -4.55
N ALA A 90 13.63 12.05 -3.47
CA ALA A 90 13.31 11.31 -2.25
C ALA A 90 12.00 11.80 -1.61
N VAL A 91 11.84 13.11 -1.47
CA VAL A 91 10.62 13.75 -0.94
C VAL A 91 9.41 13.37 -1.79
N ARG A 92 9.51 13.44 -3.13
CA ARG A 92 8.42 13.06 -4.02
C ARG A 92 8.01 11.59 -3.86
N VAL A 93 8.96 10.67 -3.69
CA VAL A 93 8.68 9.25 -3.45
C VAL A 93 7.96 9.06 -2.11
N LEU A 94 8.45 9.69 -1.04
CA LEU A 94 7.84 9.60 0.28
C LEU A 94 6.44 10.20 0.32
N GLN A 95 6.25 11.40 -0.26
CA GLN A 95 4.93 12.03 -0.36
C GLN A 95 3.93 11.15 -1.11
N LYS A 96 4.35 10.50 -2.19
CA LYS A 96 3.49 9.56 -2.93
C LYS A 96 3.11 8.34 -2.09
N ARG A 97 4.03 7.84 -1.24
CA ARG A 97 3.76 6.74 -0.32
C ARG A 97 2.83 7.17 0.81
N MET A 98 3.05 8.35 1.39
CA MET A 98 2.18 8.96 2.40
C MET A 98 0.76 9.11 1.87
N GLN A 99 0.58 9.70 0.68
CA GLN A 99 -0.74 9.86 0.07
C GLN A 99 -1.48 8.52 -0.10
N ARG A 100 -0.77 7.47 -0.52
CA ARG A 100 -1.38 6.13 -0.65
C ARG A 100 -1.81 5.56 0.71
N THR A 101 -1.00 5.77 1.75
CA THR A 101 -1.30 5.33 3.11
C THR A 101 -2.47 6.13 3.70
N GLU A 102 -2.51 7.45 3.48
CA GLU A 102 -3.60 8.33 3.92
C GLU A 102 -4.92 7.94 3.24
N ASN A 103 -4.94 7.73 1.93
CA ASN A 103 -6.14 7.27 1.23
C ASN A 103 -6.64 5.92 1.76
N TYR A 104 -5.73 4.99 2.07
CA TYR A 104 -6.10 3.71 2.66
C TYR A 104 -6.72 3.88 4.05
N LEU A 105 -6.16 4.76 4.88
CA LEU A 105 -6.69 5.07 6.20
C LEU A 105 -8.08 5.69 6.08
N GLU A 106 -8.28 6.64 5.17
CA GLU A 106 -9.58 7.26 4.90
C GLU A 106 -10.65 6.22 4.52
N GLU A 107 -10.33 5.32 3.58
CA GLU A 107 -11.23 4.22 3.19
C GLU A 107 -11.52 3.27 4.36
N ALA A 108 -10.51 2.96 5.18
CA ALA A 108 -10.66 2.09 6.34
C ALA A 108 -11.54 2.71 7.44
N PHE A 109 -11.35 4.00 7.73
CA PHE A 109 -12.20 4.74 8.67
C PHE A 109 -13.63 4.87 8.16
N GLN A 110 -13.82 5.17 6.87
CA GLN A 110 -15.15 5.22 6.28
C GLN A 110 -15.88 3.88 6.41
N LYS A 111 -15.16 2.76 6.23
CA LYS A 111 -15.71 1.43 6.45
C LYS A 111 -16.13 1.20 7.91
N LEU A 112 -15.31 1.62 8.87
CA LEU A 112 -15.68 1.52 10.30
C LEU A 112 -16.93 2.33 10.63
N VAL A 113 -17.06 3.56 10.09
CA VAL A 113 -18.26 4.40 10.27
C VAL A 113 -19.49 3.73 9.68
N THR A 114 -19.40 3.14 8.48
CA THR A 114 -20.55 2.43 7.89
C THR A 114 -20.98 1.23 8.73
N VAL A 115 -20.03 0.50 9.30
CA VAL A 115 -20.32 -0.67 10.14
C VAL A 115 -20.95 -0.26 11.48
N ASP A 116 -20.55 0.88 12.05
CA ASP A 116 -21.13 1.39 13.30
C ASP A 116 -22.55 1.95 13.10
N GLY A 117 -22.86 2.48 11.92
CA GLY A 117 -24.18 3.02 11.57
C GLY A 117 -25.26 1.97 11.25
N ASP A 118 -24.86 0.74 10.92
CA ASP A 118 -25.77 -0.35 10.56
C ASP A 118 -26.33 -1.09 11.79
N VAL A 119 -27.53 -1.68 11.63
CA VAL A 119 -28.09 -2.57 12.66
C VAL A 119 -27.19 -3.80 12.79
N LYS A 120 -26.68 -4.05 13.99
CA LYS A 120 -25.70 -5.10 14.20
C LYS A 120 -26.31 -6.46 13.89
N ASN A 121 -25.57 -7.30 13.17
CA ASN A 121 -26.00 -8.67 12.85
C ASN A 121 -26.33 -9.49 14.12
N GLU A 122 -25.69 -9.17 15.25
CA GLU A 122 -25.96 -9.77 16.56
C GLU A 122 -27.35 -9.38 17.10
N GLU A 123 -27.73 -8.10 16.98
CA GLU A 123 -29.06 -7.61 17.36
C GLU A 123 -30.17 -8.27 16.52
N ILE A 124 -29.95 -8.41 15.21
CA ILE A 124 -30.86 -9.14 14.31
C ILE A 124 -31.04 -10.60 14.78
N GLY A 125 -29.94 -11.26 15.18
CA GLY A 125 -29.98 -12.60 15.76
C GLY A 125 -30.86 -12.67 17.02
N HIS A 126 -30.73 -11.69 17.92
CA HIS A 126 -31.55 -11.60 19.13
C HIS A 126 -33.04 -11.36 18.81
N ILE A 127 -33.34 -10.44 17.88
CA ILE A 127 -34.73 -10.15 17.44
C ILE A 127 -35.41 -11.39 16.86
N LEU A 128 -34.69 -12.14 16.01
CA LEU A 128 -35.20 -13.40 15.45
C LEU A 128 -35.44 -14.46 16.52
N MET A 129 -34.55 -14.58 17.50
CA MET A 129 -34.70 -15.53 18.61
C MET A 129 -35.86 -15.18 19.54
N ALA A 130 -36.09 -13.90 19.82
CA ALA A 130 -37.19 -13.44 20.66
C ALA A 130 -38.56 -13.67 20.00
N ASN A 131 -38.64 -13.56 18.67
CA ASN A 131 -39.89 -13.61 17.93
C ASN A 131 -40.08 -14.90 17.09
N LEU A 132 -39.46 -16.01 17.48
CA LEU A 132 -39.49 -17.26 16.68
C LEU A 132 -40.89 -17.74 16.31
N HIS A 133 -41.85 -17.53 17.21
CA HIS A 133 -43.24 -17.94 17.03
C HIS A 133 -44.00 -17.10 15.98
N GLN A 134 -43.48 -15.92 15.62
CA GLN A 134 -44.10 -15.00 14.67
C GLN A 134 -43.55 -15.17 13.25
N ILE A 135 -42.49 -15.97 13.07
CA ILE A 135 -41.80 -16.13 11.79
C ILE A 135 -42.46 -17.30 11.02
N PRO A 136 -43.10 -17.06 9.86
CA PRO A 136 -43.68 -18.13 9.05
C PRO A 136 -42.60 -19.07 8.51
N GLU A 137 -42.94 -20.35 8.33
CA GLU A 137 -42.04 -21.29 7.67
C GLU A 137 -41.78 -20.86 6.22
N ARG A 138 -40.52 -20.99 5.78
CA ARG A 138 -40.07 -20.66 4.43
C ARG A 138 -40.25 -19.19 4.01
N ALA A 139 -40.44 -18.27 4.96
CA ALA A 139 -40.47 -16.84 4.66
C ALA A 139 -39.10 -16.35 4.14
N GLU A 140 -39.12 -15.48 3.13
CA GLU A 140 -37.91 -14.81 2.61
C GLU A 140 -37.64 -13.47 3.31
N ARG A 141 -38.68 -12.89 3.92
CA ARG A 141 -38.62 -11.66 4.72
C ARG A 141 -39.62 -11.75 5.86
N VAL A 142 -39.29 -11.11 6.98
CA VAL A 142 -40.21 -10.95 8.11
C VAL A 142 -40.05 -9.55 8.70
N THR A 143 -41.16 -8.90 9.00
CA THR A 143 -41.19 -7.64 9.75
C THR A 143 -41.33 -8.00 11.22
N LEU A 144 -40.37 -7.60 12.05
CA LEU A 144 -40.37 -7.85 13.48
C LEU A 144 -40.09 -6.57 14.25
N PHE A 145 -40.55 -6.52 15.49
CA PHE A 145 -40.30 -5.37 16.36
C PHE A 145 -38.84 -5.36 16.86
N ASP A 146 -38.09 -4.30 16.54
CA ASP A 146 -36.74 -4.03 17.06
C ASP A 146 -36.85 -3.40 18.46
N PHE A 147 -36.66 -4.23 19.48
CA PHE A 147 -36.70 -3.80 20.88
C PHE A 147 -35.50 -2.92 21.31
N TYR A 148 -34.45 -2.76 20.49
CA TYR A 148 -33.35 -1.85 20.77
C TYR A 148 -33.67 -0.41 20.35
N ARG A 149 -34.50 -0.24 19.31
CA ARG A 149 -34.79 1.06 18.67
C ARG A 149 -36.26 1.43 18.64
N ASP A 150 -37.11 0.62 19.28
CA ASP A 150 -38.55 0.84 19.43
C ASP A 150 -39.26 1.10 18.09
N ARG A 151 -38.91 0.28 17.07
CA ARG A 151 -39.45 0.39 15.70
C ARG A 151 -39.49 -0.96 15.02
N ASP A 152 -40.34 -1.12 14.01
CA ASP A 152 -40.35 -2.34 13.20
C ASP A 152 -39.14 -2.38 12.24
N ILE A 153 -38.58 -3.58 12.06
CA ILE A 153 -37.48 -3.86 11.17
C ILE A 153 -37.82 -5.01 10.21
N ASP A 154 -37.53 -4.80 8.93
CA ASP A 154 -37.63 -5.83 7.90
C ASP A 154 -36.34 -6.65 7.84
N ILE A 155 -36.43 -7.93 8.20
CA ILE A 155 -35.29 -8.85 8.23
C ILE A 155 -35.40 -9.85 7.08
N LYS A 156 -34.32 -9.97 6.30
CA LYS A 156 -34.21 -10.95 5.21
C LYS A 156 -33.88 -12.34 5.75
N LEU A 157 -34.64 -13.34 5.34
CA LEU A 157 -34.46 -14.73 5.74
C LEU A 157 -34.10 -15.59 4.55
N LYS A 158 -33.48 -16.73 4.84
CA LYS A 158 -33.29 -17.82 3.90
C LYS A 158 -34.45 -18.79 4.03
N SER A 159 -35.25 -18.91 2.98
CA SER A 159 -36.47 -19.74 2.94
C SER A 159 -36.18 -21.24 3.04
N ASP A 160 -34.96 -21.68 2.72
CA ASP A 160 -34.46 -23.04 2.89
C ASP A 160 -34.08 -23.39 4.33
N LEU A 161 -34.02 -22.41 5.23
CA LEU A 161 -33.60 -22.60 6.62
C LEU A 161 -34.74 -22.37 7.61
N SER A 162 -34.71 -23.08 8.73
CA SER A 162 -35.60 -22.80 9.85
C SER A 162 -35.33 -21.41 10.45
N PRO A 163 -36.31 -20.78 11.13
CA PRO A 163 -36.11 -19.50 11.83
C PRO A 163 -34.91 -19.53 12.79
N GLN A 164 -34.70 -20.65 13.48
CA GLN A 164 -33.56 -20.87 14.37
C GLN A 164 -32.22 -20.86 13.63
N ARG A 165 -32.11 -21.59 12.51
CA ARG A 165 -30.90 -21.61 11.67
C ARG A 165 -30.63 -20.28 10.97
N ASN A 166 -31.68 -19.53 10.66
CA ASN A 166 -31.54 -18.17 10.16
C ASN A 166 -30.88 -17.26 11.21
N ALA A 167 -31.34 -17.28 12.47
CA ALA A 167 -30.70 -16.51 13.53
C ALA A 167 -29.24 -16.94 13.77
N GLU A 168 -28.95 -18.25 13.73
CA GLU A 168 -27.57 -18.77 13.82
C GLU A 168 -26.67 -18.25 12.69
N THR A 169 -27.22 -18.07 11.49
CA THR A 169 -26.50 -17.46 10.36
C THR A 169 -26.14 -16.01 10.66
N TYR A 170 -27.04 -15.25 11.28
CA TYR A 170 -26.79 -13.87 11.72
C TYR A 170 -25.73 -13.78 12.82
N TYR A 171 -25.76 -14.66 13.83
CA TYR A 171 -24.69 -14.73 14.84
C TYR A 171 -23.33 -15.08 14.22
N ARG A 172 -23.30 -15.99 13.25
CA ARG A 172 -22.07 -16.34 12.54
C ARG A 172 -21.53 -15.16 11.72
N LYS A 173 -22.40 -14.39 11.09
CA LYS A 173 -22.03 -13.15 10.39
C LYS A 173 -21.44 -12.15 11.38
N ALA A 174 -22.11 -11.89 12.50
CA ALA A 174 -21.63 -10.97 13.54
C ALA A 174 -20.23 -11.37 14.06
N LYS A 175 -20.00 -12.67 14.31
CA LYS A 175 -18.67 -13.16 14.73
C LYS A 175 -17.59 -12.92 13.67
N ASN A 176 -17.90 -13.17 12.39
CA ASN A 176 -16.94 -12.95 11.31
C ASN A 176 -16.66 -11.45 11.10
N GLU A 177 -17.69 -10.63 11.18
CA GLU A 177 -17.61 -9.17 11.11
C GLU A 177 -16.73 -8.61 12.24
N ARG A 178 -16.90 -9.07 13.48
CA ARG A 178 -16.00 -8.70 14.59
C ARG A 178 -14.54 -9.02 14.29
N ILE A 179 -14.25 -10.24 13.81
CA ILE A 179 -12.88 -10.64 13.44
C ILE A 179 -12.33 -9.75 12.32
N GLU A 180 -13.17 -9.34 11.37
CA GLU A 180 -12.79 -8.45 10.28
C GLU A 180 -12.48 -7.04 10.79
N ILE A 181 -13.32 -6.50 11.68
CA ILE A 181 -13.13 -5.21 12.33
C ILE A 181 -11.85 -5.20 13.18
N ASP A 182 -11.61 -6.24 13.98
CA ASP A 182 -10.40 -6.36 14.82
C ASP A 182 -9.14 -6.30 13.94
N LYS A 183 -9.13 -7.05 12.83
CA LYS A 183 -8.04 -6.98 11.85
C LYS A 183 -7.93 -5.63 11.18
N LEU A 184 -9.05 -4.96 10.92
CA LEU A 184 -9.05 -3.64 10.33
C LEU A 184 -8.39 -2.63 11.27
N HIS A 185 -8.72 -2.67 12.56
CA HIS A 185 -8.05 -1.85 13.59
C HIS A 185 -6.56 -2.15 13.70
N GLU A 186 -6.14 -3.42 13.70
CA GLU A 186 -4.72 -3.79 13.69
C GLU A 186 -3.99 -3.20 12.47
N ASN A 187 -4.62 -3.24 11.30
CA ASN A 187 -4.03 -2.67 10.08
C ASN A 187 -4.00 -1.13 10.11
N ILE A 188 -5.03 -0.48 10.66
CA ILE A 188 -5.05 0.98 10.83
C ILE A 188 -3.88 1.40 11.71
N ALA A 189 -3.72 0.80 12.89
CA ALA A 189 -2.63 1.12 13.81
C ALA A 189 -1.26 0.92 13.16
N LEU A 190 -1.06 -0.16 12.40
CA LEU A 190 0.18 -0.39 11.65
C LEU A 190 0.45 0.72 10.61
N ARG A 191 -0.59 1.17 9.91
CA ARG A 191 -0.49 2.18 8.85
C ARG A 191 -0.31 3.59 9.39
N GLU A 192 -0.91 3.90 10.53
CA GLU A 192 -0.68 5.16 11.25
C GLU A 192 0.78 5.26 11.70
N GLY A 193 1.33 4.18 12.27
CA GLY A 193 2.76 4.12 12.61
C GLY A 193 3.66 4.29 11.38
N GLU A 194 3.34 3.62 10.27
CA GLU A 194 4.07 3.81 9.01
C GLU A 194 3.99 5.27 8.52
N LEU A 195 2.84 5.93 8.65
CA LEU A 195 2.66 7.32 8.24
C LEU A 195 3.50 8.27 9.11
N GLU A 196 3.58 8.02 10.42
CA GLU A 196 4.41 8.79 11.35
C GLU A 196 5.90 8.60 11.03
N ASP A 197 6.34 7.37 10.78
CA ASP A 197 7.71 7.08 10.34
C ASP A 197 8.06 7.81 9.03
N LEU A 198 7.15 7.81 8.04
CA LEU A 198 7.34 8.52 6.78
C LEU A 198 7.47 10.04 6.97
N LYS A 199 6.69 10.61 7.90
CA LYS A 199 6.79 12.04 8.27
C LYS A 199 8.14 12.35 8.90
N ASN A 200 8.61 11.51 9.81
CA ASN A 200 9.93 11.65 10.44
C ASN A 200 11.06 11.57 9.40
N HIS A 201 11.00 10.62 8.47
CA HIS A 201 11.96 10.53 7.37
C HIS A 201 11.99 11.76 6.47
N LEU A 202 10.83 12.38 6.22
CA LEU A 202 10.73 13.59 5.41
C LEU A 202 11.44 14.76 6.10
N GLN A 203 11.21 14.96 7.40
CA GLN A 203 11.91 15.98 8.20
C GLN A 203 13.42 15.76 8.22
N GLU A 204 13.89 14.52 8.41
CA GLU A 204 15.32 14.20 8.40
C GLU A 204 15.96 14.45 7.02
N ILE A 205 15.27 14.11 5.92
CA ILE A 205 15.75 14.36 4.55
C ILE A 205 15.93 15.85 4.29
N GLU A 206 14.99 16.67 4.75
CA GLU A 206 15.06 18.12 4.61
C GLU A 206 16.26 18.71 5.37
N ALA A 207 16.60 18.16 6.54
CA ALA A 207 17.71 18.62 7.37
C ALA A 207 19.12 18.29 6.82
N PHE A 208 19.28 17.33 5.89
CA PHE A 208 20.62 16.95 5.42
C PHE A 208 21.27 18.01 4.51
N GLU A 209 22.42 18.55 4.90
CA GLU A 209 23.20 19.46 4.03
C GLU A 209 24.26 18.76 3.19
N SER A 210 24.56 17.49 3.50
CA SER A 210 25.62 16.71 2.86
C SER A 210 25.05 15.57 2.02
N LEU A 211 25.40 15.58 0.73
CA LEU A 211 25.02 14.55 -0.24
C LEU A 211 25.39 13.13 0.21
N LYS A 212 26.59 12.97 0.78
CA LYS A 212 27.11 11.67 1.22
C LYS A 212 26.30 11.11 2.38
N LEU A 213 25.92 11.96 3.33
CA LEU A 213 25.09 11.58 4.48
C LEU A 213 23.67 11.24 4.02
N LEU A 214 23.09 12.06 3.14
CA LEU A 214 21.78 11.81 2.53
C LEU A 214 21.72 10.44 1.84
N ARG A 215 22.66 10.14 0.92
CA ARG A 215 22.67 8.84 0.23
C ARG A 215 22.84 7.66 1.18
N LYS A 216 23.67 7.79 2.22
CA LYS A 216 23.84 6.75 3.25
C LYS A 216 22.53 6.54 4.01
N TYR A 217 21.84 7.61 4.37
CA TYR A 217 20.57 7.57 5.07
C TYR A 217 19.47 6.90 4.22
N LEU A 218 19.29 7.34 2.98
CA LEU A 218 18.31 6.78 2.04
C LEU A 218 18.53 5.27 1.80
N LYS A 219 19.79 4.84 1.75
CA LYS A 219 20.17 3.42 1.59
C LYS A 219 19.88 2.61 2.86
N ASN A 220 20.26 3.12 4.03
CA ASN A 220 20.07 2.41 5.29
C ASN A 220 18.58 2.21 5.61
N ASN A 221 17.75 3.21 5.30
CA ASN A 221 16.31 3.17 5.53
C ASN A 221 15.49 2.65 4.33
N SER A 222 16.17 2.24 3.24
CA SER A 222 15.53 1.69 2.03
C SER A 222 14.40 2.57 1.44
N LEU A 223 14.52 3.89 1.51
CA LEU A 223 13.44 4.85 1.24
C LEU A 223 13.15 5.08 -0.25
N LEU A 224 14.12 4.78 -1.12
CA LEU A 224 13.99 4.92 -2.58
C LEU A 224 13.55 3.63 -3.29
N ALA A 225 13.47 2.51 -2.57
CA ALA A 225 12.92 1.29 -3.12
C ALA A 225 11.40 1.33 -2.97
N ASP A 226 10.67 1.24 -4.09
CA ASP A 226 9.20 1.18 -4.16
C ASP A 226 8.60 -0.11 -3.55
N ALA A 227 9.36 -0.82 -2.73
CA ALA A 227 8.99 -2.06 -2.09
C ALA A 227 9.06 -1.88 -0.57
N PRO A 228 7.93 -1.94 0.14
CA PRO A 228 8.02 -2.14 1.58
C PRO A 228 8.76 -3.46 1.78
N ILE A 229 9.82 -3.44 2.59
CA ILE A 229 10.42 -4.66 3.11
C ILE A 229 9.44 -5.19 4.16
N LEU A 230 8.27 -5.67 3.70
CA LEU A 230 7.38 -6.45 4.53
C LEU A 230 8.15 -7.71 4.91
N SER A 231 8.22 -7.98 6.22
CA SER A 231 8.85 -9.20 6.69
C SER A 231 8.15 -10.41 6.06
N PRO A 232 8.87 -11.51 5.76
CA PRO A 232 8.28 -12.71 5.14
C PRO A 232 7.05 -13.24 5.91
N THR A 233 6.99 -13.01 7.23
CA THR A 233 5.90 -13.37 8.14
C THR A 233 4.64 -12.53 7.97
N GLN A 234 4.74 -11.28 7.51
CA GLN A 234 3.55 -10.46 7.19
C GLN A 234 2.94 -10.87 5.84
N LEU A 235 3.79 -11.23 4.86
CA LEU A 235 3.37 -11.58 3.49
C LEU A 235 2.79 -13.00 3.36
N PHE A 236 3.36 -13.98 4.06
CA PHE A 236 3.00 -15.39 3.93
C PHE A 236 2.57 -15.96 5.27
N LYS A 237 1.73 -17.00 5.29
CA LYS A 237 1.61 -17.80 6.52
C LYS A 237 2.86 -18.67 6.61
N HIS A 238 3.47 -18.65 7.78
CA HIS A 238 4.67 -19.41 8.09
C HIS A 238 4.30 -20.56 9.02
N THR A 239 4.69 -21.79 8.67
CA THR A 239 4.59 -22.94 9.57
C THR A 239 5.86 -23.76 9.48
N GLU A 240 6.24 -24.41 10.57
CA GLU A 240 7.37 -25.32 10.60
C GLU A 240 6.87 -26.73 10.93
N PHE A 241 7.38 -27.73 10.23
CA PHE A 241 7.06 -29.13 10.46
C PHE A 241 8.31 -29.98 10.27
N GLU A 242 8.65 -30.80 11.27
CA GLU A 242 9.87 -31.64 11.29
C GLU A 242 11.15 -30.85 10.95
N GLY A 243 11.21 -29.59 11.37
CA GLY A 243 12.33 -28.71 11.09
C GLY A 243 12.37 -28.17 9.66
N TYR A 244 11.30 -28.27 8.86
CA TYR A 244 11.19 -27.65 7.54
C TYR A 244 10.23 -26.47 7.59
N VAL A 245 10.66 -25.35 7.01
CA VAL A 245 9.83 -24.15 6.88
C VAL A 245 8.92 -24.29 5.67
N ILE A 246 7.63 -24.10 5.89
CA ILE A 246 6.58 -24.11 4.87
C ILE A 246 5.96 -22.72 4.82
N LEU A 247 5.96 -22.14 3.63
CA LEU A 247 5.38 -20.83 3.34
C LEU A 247 4.09 -21.00 2.53
N ILE A 248 3.04 -20.29 2.91
CA ILE A 248 1.73 -20.38 2.26
C ILE A 248 1.30 -18.97 1.82
N GLY A 249 0.98 -18.81 0.54
CA GLY A 249 0.44 -17.56 0.01
C GLY A 249 -0.99 -17.29 0.49
N LYS A 250 -1.27 -16.04 0.89
CA LYS A 250 -2.59 -15.63 1.42
C LYS A 250 -3.59 -15.21 0.33
N ASN A 251 -3.10 -14.75 -0.83
CA ASN A 251 -3.89 -14.28 -1.96
C ASN A 251 -3.08 -14.40 -3.27
N ALA A 252 -3.67 -14.06 -4.42
CA ALA A 252 -3.04 -14.19 -5.74
C ALA A 252 -1.73 -13.36 -5.88
N LYS A 253 -1.70 -12.14 -5.32
CA LYS A 253 -0.49 -11.30 -5.28
C LYS A 253 0.64 -11.94 -4.48
N ASN A 254 0.31 -12.50 -3.31
CA ASN A 254 1.28 -13.17 -2.46
C ASN A 254 1.73 -14.49 -3.08
N ASN A 255 0.84 -15.23 -3.74
CA ASN A 255 1.21 -16.43 -4.50
C ASN A 255 2.28 -16.12 -5.56
N ASP A 256 2.08 -15.05 -6.33
CA ASP A 256 3.05 -14.57 -7.31
C ASP A 256 4.38 -14.18 -6.67
N LEU A 257 4.31 -13.42 -5.59
CA LEU A 257 5.48 -12.95 -4.86
C LEU A 257 6.27 -14.13 -4.28
N LEU A 258 5.56 -15.11 -3.70
CA LEU A 258 6.10 -16.35 -3.15
C LEU A 258 6.85 -17.13 -4.22
N THR A 259 6.21 -17.39 -5.35
CA THR A 259 6.81 -18.18 -6.45
C THR A 259 7.93 -17.43 -7.15
N LYS A 260 7.81 -16.12 -7.39
CA LYS A 260 8.82 -15.36 -8.16
C LYS A 260 10.03 -14.94 -7.32
N LYS A 261 9.80 -14.31 -6.17
CA LYS A 261 10.85 -13.65 -5.38
C LYS A 261 11.35 -14.48 -4.20
N TYR A 262 10.47 -15.19 -3.52
CA TYR A 262 10.83 -15.87 -2.27
C TYR A 262 11.21 -17.33 -2.45
N ALA A 263 10.74 -18.03 -3.48
CA ALA A 263 11.08 -19.43 -3.73
C ALA A 263 12.37 -19.60 -4.55
N TYR A 264 13.29 -20.44 -4.07
CA TYR A 264 14.54 -20.79 -4.73
C TYR A 264 14.38 -22.03 -5.62
N LYS A 265 15.34 -22.29 -6.51
CA LYS A 265 15.24 -23.32 -7.56
C LYS A 265 14.97 -24.74 -7.04
N GLU A 266 15.52 -25.07 -5.86
CA GLU A 266 15.40 -26.38 -5.23
C GLU A 266 14.28 -26.47 -4.18
N ASP A 267 13.58 -25.36 -3.90
CA ASP A 267 12.40 -25.39 -3.04
C ASP A 267 11.29 -26.20 -3.73
N LEU A 268 10.52 -26.97 -2.96
CA LEU A 268 9.34 -27.67 -3.48
C LEU A 268 8.14 -26.72 -3.47
N TRP A 269 7.46 -26.63 -4.60
CA TRP A 269 6.24 -25.87 -4.80
C TRP A 269 5.06 -26.84 -4.89
N LEU A 270 3.96 -26.49 -4.21
CA LEU A 270 2.75 -27.29 -4.13
C LEU A 270 1.51 -26.44 -4.37
N HIS A 271 0.51 -27.03 -5.04
CA HIS A 271 -0.77 -26.39 -5.34
C HIS A 271 -1.86 -27.43 -5.64
N ALA A 272 -3.12 -27.11 -5.30
CA ALA A 272 -4.24 -28.01 -5.55
C ALA A 272 -4.58 -28.08 -7.04
N ARG A 273 -4.63 -29.29 -7.61
CA ARG A 273 -4.76 -29.51 -9.05
C ARG A 273 -6.12 -29.01 -9.58
N ASP A 274 -6.09 -28.33 -10.73
CA ASP A 274 -7.27 -27.84 -11.49
C ASP A 274 -8.22 -26.90 -10.72
N VAL A 275 -7.77 -26.30 -9.61
CA VAL A 275 -8.58 -25.37 -8.81
C VAL A 275 -7.81 -24.16 -8.34
N SER A 276 -8.53 -23.07 -8.06
CA SER A 276 -7.93 -21.92 -7.38
C SER A 276 -7.57 -22.28 -5.94
N GLY A 277 -6.35 -21.97 -5.53
CA GLY A 277 -5.83 -22.23 -4.19
C GLY A 277 -4.53 -21.49 -3.91
N SER A 278 -4.06 -21.58 -2.68
CA SER A 278 -2.79 -20.99 -2.25
C SER A 278 -1.58 -21.73 -2.84
N HIS A 279 -0.54 -20.98 -3.20
CA HIS A 279 0.77 -21.57 -3.46
C HIS A 279 1.42 -21.91 -2.11
N VAL A 280 1.92 -23.13 -2.00
CA VAL A 280 2.66 -23.60 -0.82
C VAL A 280 4.09 -23.93 -1.23
N VAL A 281 5.06 -23.47 -0.46
CA VAL A 281 6.49 -23.70 -0.74
C VAL A 281 7.18 -24.28 0.49
N ILE A 282 7.82 -25.43 0.32
CA ILE A 282 8.69 -26.03 1.33
C ILE A 282 10.12 -25.56 1.06
N LYS A 283 10.74 -24.97 2.08
CA LYS A 283 12.13 -24.51 2.00
C LYS A 283 13.11 -25.67 1.99
N TYR A 284 13.92 -25.72 0.94
CA TYR A 284 14.98 -26.69 0.82
C TYR A 284 16.07 -26.44 1.88
N LYS A 285 16.58 -27.52 2.47
CA LYS A 285 17.74 -27.51 3.37
C LYS A 285 18.87 -28.31 2.74
N ALA A 286 20.03 -27.68 2.57
CA ALA A 286 21.19 -28.29 1.94
C ALA A 286 21.58 -29.61 2.64
N GLY A 287 21.79 -30.66 1.84
CA GLY A 287 22.20 -31.98 2.34
C GLY A 287 21.10 -32.83 2.97
N ARG A 288 19.84 -32.38 2.99
CA ARG A 288 18.70 -33.18 3.49
C ARG A 288 17.61 -33.33 2.45
N LYS A 289 17.26 -34.56 2.09
CA LYS A 289 16.07 -34.85 1.27
C LYS A 289 14.83 -34.54 2.11
N ILE A 290 13.84 -33.87 1.50
CA ILE A 290 12.57 -33.56 2.17
C ILE A 290 11.82 -34.89 2.39
N PRO A 291 11.47 -35.25 3.65
CA PRO A 291 10.72 -36.47 3.94
C PRO A 291 9.32 -36.44 3.33
N ASN A 292 8.77 -37.62 3.03
CA ASN A 292 7.41 -37.73 2.50
C ASN A 292 6.36 -37.19 3.48
N SER A 293 6.57 -37.32 4.80
CA SER A 293 5.72 -36.73 5.85
C SER A 293 5.58 -35.21 5.73
N VAL A 294 6.68 -34.51 5.42
CA VAL A 294 6.69 -33.05 5.23
C VAL A 294 5.98 -32.65 3.94
N ILE A 295 6.18 -33.42 2.86
CA ILE A 295 5.49 -33.20 1.58
C ILE A 295 3.99 -33.40 1.74
N GLU A 296 3.58 -34.47 2.42
CA GLU A 296 2.19 -34.76 2.72
C GLU A 296 1.57 -33.65 3.57
N ARG A 297 2.23 -33.20 4.64
CA ARG A 297 1.76 -32.10 5.48
C ARG A 297 1.59 -30.80 4.69
N ALA A 298 2.55 -30.46 3.82
CA ALA A 298 2.45 -29.29 2.96
C ALA A 298 1.33 -29.43 1.92
N ALA A 299 1.11 -30.63 1.40
CA ALA A 299 0.03 -30.91 0.47
C ALA A 299 -1.35 -30.80 1.15
N GLN A 300 -1.51 -31.32 2.36
CA GLN A 300 -2.73 -31.15 3.16
C GLN A 300 -3.07 -29.67 3.36
N LEU A 301 -2.06 -28.84 3.61
CA LEU A 301 -2.22 -27.38 3.73
C LEU A 301 -2.61 -26.74 2.39
N ALA A 302 -2.00 -27.15 1.28
CA ALA A 302 -2.36 -26.68 -0.06
C ALA A 302 -3.82 -27.02 -0.40
N ALA A 303 -4.26 -28.24 -0.07
CA ALA A 303 -5.64 -28.68 -0.24
C ALA A 303 -6.61 -27.88 0.66
N TRP A 304 -6.26 -27.66 1.93
CA TRP A 304 -7.06 -26.90 2.88
C TRP A 304 -7.28 -25.44 2.46
N TYR A 305 -6.24 -24.79 1.93
CA TYR A 305 -6.30 -23.42 1.41
C TYR A 305 -6.68 -23.35 -0.08
N SER A 306 -7.48 -24.32 -0.55
CA SER A 306 -8.03 -24.35 -1.90
C SER A 306 -9.56 -24.45 -1.90
N LYS A 307 -10.16 -24.37 -3.10
CA LYS A 307 -11.59 -24.67 -3.26
C LYS A 307 -11.97 -26.12 -2.92
N ARG A 308 -11.01 -27.05 -2.86
CA ARG A 308 -11.23 -28.48 -2.56
C ARG A 308 -11.12 -28.84 -1.07
N ARG A 309 -11.22 -27.84 -0.18
CA ARG A 309 -11.23 -27.99 1.28
C ARG A 309 -12.15 -29.09 1.82
N THR A 310 -13.30 -29.31 1.18
CA THR A 310 -14.35 -30.22 1.67
C THR A 310 -14.30 -31.61 1.04
N GLU A 311 -13.34 -31.87 0.14
CA GLU A 311 -13.18 -33.18 -0.48
C GLU A 311 -12.47 -34.15 0.47
N THR A 312 -12.85 -35.43 0.43
CA THR A 312 -12.20 -36.47 1.25
C THR A 312 -10.76 -36.74 0.79
N LEU A 313 -10.49 -36.65 -0.51
CA LEU A 313 -9.18 -36.86 -1.12
C LEU A 313 -8.96 -35.83 -2.22
N CYS A 314 -8.00 -34.93 -2.04
CA CYS A 314 -7.66 -33.88 -3.00
C CYS A 314 -6.34 -34.21 -3.70
N PRO A 315 -6.26 -34.15 -5.05
CA PRO A 315 -5.00 -34.19 -5.77
C PRO A 315 -4.24 -32.86 -5.61
N VAL A 316 -3.00 -32.96 -5.18
CA VAL A 316 -2.10 -31.82 -5.01
C VAL A 316 -0.87 -32.04 -5.87
N ILE A 317 -0.57 -31.04 -6.70
CA ILE A 317 0.65 -31.02 -7.51
C ILE A 317 1.83 -30.70 -6.60
N VAL A 318 2.92 -31.44 -6.78
CA VAL A 318 4.22 -31.21 -6.14
C VAL A 318 5.26 -31.13 -7.24
N THR A 319 6.02 -30.04 -7.27
CA THR A 319 7.14 -29.91 -8.22
C THR A 319 8.22 -28.98 -7.68
N PRO A 320 9.50 -29.23 -7.97
CA PRO A 320 10.55 -28.24 -7.72
C PRO A 320 10.26 -26.91 -8.42
N LYS A 321 10.48 -25.80 -7.73
CA LYS A 321 10.19 -24.45 -8.26
C LYS A 321 10.88 -24.16 -9.61
N LYS A 322 12.02 -24.79 -9.91
CA LYS A 322 12.69 -24.65 -11.21
C LYS A 322 11.84 -25.08 -12.41
N PHE A 323 10.81 -25.91 -12.21
CA PHE A 323 9.86 -26.33 -13.25
C PHE A 323 8.58 -25.49 -13.25
N VAL A 324 8.48 -24.46 -12.39
CA VAL A 324 7.35 -23.53 -12.33
C VAL A 324 7.76 -22.23 -13.01
N ARG A 325 7.04 -21.86 -14.08
CA ARG A 325 7.32 -20.65 -14.86
C ARG A 325 6.11 -19.72 -14.88
N LYS A 326 6.38 -18.42 -14.92
CA LYS A 326 5.35 -17.40 -15.13
C LYS A 326 5.71 -16.50 -16.32
N PRO A 327 5.23 -16.82 -17.53
CA PRO A 327 5.34 -15.95 -18.70
C PRO A 327 4.83 -14.52 -18.45
N LYS A 328 5.35 -13.55 -19.21
CA LYS A 328 4.83 -12.17 -19.18
C LYS A 328 3.42 -12.16 -19.80
N GLY A 329 2.46 -11.57 -19.10
CA GLY A 329 1.07 -11.43 -19.55
C GLY A 329 0.05 -12.33 -18.85
N LEU A 330 0.47 -13.30 -18.04
CA LEU A 330 -0.46 -14.11 -17.25
C LEU A 330 -1.03 -13.35 -16.04
N PRO A 331 -2.32 -13.54 -15.71
CA PRO A 331 -2.97 -13.06 -14.49
C PRO A 331 -2.19 -13.39 -13.21
N GLU A 332 -2.41 -12.60 -12.16
CA GLU A 332 -1.81 -12.85 -10.83
C GLU A 332 -2.19 -14.23 -10.29
N GLY A 333 -1.22 -15.00 -9.80
CA GLY A 333 -1.40 -16.36 -9.30
C GLY A 333 -1.30 -17.47 -10.36
N GLU A 334 -1.35 -17.15 -11.66
CA GLU A 334 -1.30 -18.17 -12.72
C GLU A 334 0.15 -18.54 -13.08
N VAL A 335 0.41 -19.85 -13.16
CA VAL A 335 1.72 -20.44 -13.42
C VAL A 335 1.62 -21.60 -14.41
N VAL A 336 2.69 -21.80 -15.18
CA VAL A 336 2.87 -22.92 -16.11
C VAL A 336 3.87 -23.89 -15.51
N LEU A 337 3.57 -25.18 -15.58
CA LEU A 337 4.39 -26.25 -15.02
C LEU A 337 5.02 -27.08 -16.14
N ASP A 338 6.34 -27.25 -16.10
CA ASP A 338 7.08 -28.09 -17.06
C ASP A 338 7.07 -29.57 -16.63
N LYS A 339 6.96 -29.84 -15.32
CA LYS A 339 6.88 -31.18 -14.71
C LYS A 339 5.99 -31.12 -13.47
N GLU A 340 5.16 -32.12 -13.28
CA GLU A 340 4.30 -32.27 -12.10
C GLU A 340 4.30 -33.71 -11.61
N ASP A 341 4.44 -33.88 -10.29
CA ASP A 341 4.05 -35.09 -9.58
C ASP A 341 2.74 -34.79 -8.83
N VAL A 342 1.88 -35.79 -8.64
CA VAL A 342 0.59 -35.61 -7.95
C VAL A 342 0.52 -36.51 -6.74
N VAL A 343 0.19 -35.92 -5.59
CA VAL A 343 -0.04 -36.62 -4.33
C VAL A 343 -1.50 -36.47 -3.93
N MET A 344 -2.13 -37.56 -3.48
CA MET A 344 -3.50 -37.53 -2.98
C MET A 344 -3.48 -37.36 -1.46
N VAL A 345 -4.16 -36.34 -0.95
CA VAL A 345 -4.17 -36.02 0.48
C VAL A 345 -5.56 -35.61 0.97
N GLU A 346 -5.85 -35.89 2.23
CA GLU A 346 -7.02 -35.34 2.91
C GLU A 346 -6.74 -33.87 3.32
N PRO A 347 -7.62 -32.90 3.03
CA PRO A 347 -7.41 -31.50 3.42
C PRO A 347 -7.35 -31.34 4.95
N ARG A 348 -6.21 -30.88 5.48
CA ARG A 348 -6.04 -30.63 6.92
C ARG A 348 -5.45 -29.25 7.17
N GLY A 349 -6.14 -28.48 8.01
CA GLY A 349 -5.70 -27.15 8.43
C GLY A 349 -4.43 -27.16 9.28
N LEU A 350 -3.95 -25.94 9.58
CA LEU A 350 -2.84 -25.72 10.52
C LEU A 350 -3.16 -26.30 11.89
#